data_AF-A0A2I3MLI3-F1
#
_entry.id   AF-A0A2I3MLI3-F1
#
_cell.length_a   1.000
_cell.length_b   1.000
_cell.length_c   1.000
_cell.angle_alpha   90.00
_cell.angle_beta   90.00
_cell.angle_gamma   90.00
#
_symmetry.space_group_name_H-M   'P 1'
#
loop_
_entity.id
_entity.type
_entity.pdbx_description
1 polymer ?
#
loop_
_entity_poly.entity_id
_entity_poly.type
_entity_poly.pdbx_seq_one_letter_code
_entity_poly.pdbx_strand_id
1 'polypeptide(L)'
;MIYQQTLLCDVKEAGTYLVKILQIIPFQLGPCRMAPAKKGGEKKKGRSAINEVVTREYTINIHKRIHGVGFKKRAPRALKEIRKFAMKEMGTPDVRIRNVPYRIRVQLSRKRNEDEDSPNKLYTLVTYVPVTTFKNLQTVNVDEN
;
A
#
# COMPACT_ATOMS: atom_id res chain seq x y z
N MET A 1 -27.57 45.64 -22.54
CA MET A 1 -27.00 46.80 -23.28
C MET A 1 -25.50 46.55 -23.44
N ILE A 2 -25.07 45.51 -24.15
CA ILE A 2 -24.91 45.41 -25.62
C ILE A 2 -24.01 46.55 -26.15
N TYR A 3 -22.76 46.14 -26.47
CA TYR A 3 -21.86 46.66 -27.50
C TYR A 3 -21.36 48.09 -27.39
N GLN A 4 -20.05 48.21 -27.14
CA GLN A 4 -19.24 49.20 -27.86
C GLN A 4 -18.29 48.47 -28.79
N GLN A 5 -18.48 48.72 -30.07
CA GLN A 5 -17.65 48.23 -31.15
C GLN A 5 -17.07 49.46 -31.89
N THR A 6 -15.78 49.35 -32.17
CA THR A 6 -15.01 49.95 -33.28
C THR A 6 -14.84 51.47 -33.36
N LEU A 7 -13.59 51.87 -33.11
CA LEU A 7 -12.83 52.91 -33.82
C LEU A 7 -11.45 52.29 -34.12
N LEU A 8 -10.68 52.60 -35.16
CA LEU A 8 -10.86 53.22 -36.47
C LEU A 8 -9.44 53.22 -37.08
N CYS A 9 -9.33 53.01 -38.40
CA CYS A 9 -8.21 53.34 -39.30
C CYS A 9 -6.85 52.62 -39.08
N ASP A 10 -6.46 51.70 -39.96
CA ASP A 10 -5.89 51.92 -41.31
C ASP A 10 -4.56 52.69 -41.28
N VAL A 11 -3.48 52.03 -41.71
CA VAL A 11 -2.82 52.28 -43.00
C VAL A 11 -1.60 51.34 -43.11
N LYS A 12 -1.54 50.64 -44.24
CA LYS A 12 -0.45 49.77 -44.71
C LYS A 12 0.79 50.59 -45.04
N GLU A 13 1.98 50.11 -44.65
CA GLU A 13 3.25 50.18 -45.40
C GLU A 13 4.28 49.36 -44.60
N ALA A 14 4.61 48.15 -45.04
CA ALA A 14 5.71 47.85 -45.96
C ALA A 14 7.09 47.84 -45.27
N GLY A 15 7.74 46.68 -45.34
CA GLY A 15 9.20 46.61 -45.43
C GLY A 15 9.97 46.53 -44.12
N THR A 16 10.23 45.30 -43.68
CA THR A 16 11.59 44.82 -43.38
C THR A 16 12.60 45.84 -42.86
N TYR A 17 12.66 46.01 -41.54
CA TYR A 17 13.87 46.49 -40.88
C TYR A 17 14.19 45.61 -39.67
N LEU A 18 15.38 44.99 -39.74
CA LEU A 18 16.18 44.46 -38.63
C LEU A 18 15.63 43.20 -37.95
N VAL A 19 15.72 42.01 -38.55
CA VAL A 19 16.97 41.21 -38.62
C VAL A 19 18.05 41.59 -37.59
N LYS A 20 17.72 41.75 -36.29
CA LYS A 20 18.76 41.86 -35.26
C LYS A 20 18.36 41.63 -33.80
N ILE A 21 17.32 40.84 -33.51
CA ILE A 21 17.12 40.29 -32.15
C ILE A 21 16.71 38.82 -32.25
N LEU A 22 17.48 38.06 -33.04
CA LEU A 22 17.35 36.60 -33.15
C LEU A 22 18.72 35.97 -32.84
N GLN A 23 19.15 36.16 -31.60
CA GLN A 23 20.26 35.49 -30.91
C GLN A 23 20.29 36.16 -29.53
N ILE A 24 19.74 35.58 -28.49
CA ILE A 24 20.42 34.74 -27.49
C ILE A 24 19.24 34.34 -26.58
N ILE A 25 18.72 33.10 -26.58
CA ILE A 25 19.04 32.01 -25.64
C ILE A 25 18.43 30.73 -26.26
N PRO A 26 19.17 29.64 -26.51
CA PRO A 26 18.57 28.35 -26.81
C PRO A 26 18.03 27.71 -25.52
N PHE A 27 16.71 27.66 -25.36
CA PHE A 27 16.05 26.83 -24.35
C PHE A 27 16.21 25.36 -24.74
N GLN A 28 17.27 24.73 -24.23
CA GLN A 28 17.52 23.30 -24.43
C GLN A 28 16.50 22.49 -23.60
N LEU A 29 15.50 21.93 -24.27
CA LEU A 29 14.68 20.85 -23.72
C LEU A 29 15.59 19.63 -23.50
N GLY A 30 15.98 19.40 -22.24
CA GLY A 30 16.72 18.20 -21.84
C GLY A 30 15.91 16.92 -22.12
N PRO A 31 16.58 15.77 -22.32
CA PRO A 31 15.91 14.51 -22.59
C PRO A 31 15.02 14.10 -21.41
N CYS A 32 13.73 13.88 -21.68
CA CYS A 32 12.79 13.28 -20.75
C CYS A 32 13.36 11.95 -20.24
N ARG A 33 13.57 11.82 -18.93
CA ARG A 33 13.91 10.54 -18.28
C ARG A 33 12.81 9.52 -18.60
N MET A 34 13.13 8.51 -19.40
CA MET A 34 12.26 7.37 -19.65
C MET A 34 12.02 6.60 -18.33
N ALA A 35 10.75 6.28 -18.06
CA ALA A 35 10.39 5.38 -16.96
C ALA A 35 10.93 3.96 -17.24
N PRO A 36 11.42 3.22 -16.22
CA PRO A 36 11.86 1.85 -16.43
C PRO A 36 10.67 0.96 -16.83
N ALA A 37 10.81 0.26 -17.95
CA ALA A 37 9.87 -0.75 -18.42
C ALA A 37 9.67 -1.82 -17.34
N LYS A 38 8.41 -2.15 -17.04
CA LYS A 38 8.05 -3.27 -16.17
C LYS A 38 8.57 -4.57 -16.80
N LYS A 39 9.68 -5.11 -16.30
CA LYS A 39 10.09 -6.49 -16.55
C LYS A 39 8.94 -7.40 -16.10
N GLY A 40 8.37 -8.12 -17.06
CA GLY A 40 7.30 -9.09 -16.84
C GLY A 40 7.68 -10.04 -15.72
N GLY A 41 6.89 -10.02 -14.65
CA GLY A 41 7.06 -10.92 -13.52
C GLY A 41 6.87 -12.35 -13.98
N GLU A 42 7.95 -13.11 -13.89
CA GLU A 42 8.00 -14.56 -13.95
C GLU A 42 6.77 -15.16 -13.22
N LYS A 43 5.92 -15.88 -13.96
CA LYS A 43 4.76 -16.57 -13.39
C LYS A 43 5.28 -17.57 -12.36
N LYS A 44 5.16 -17.22 -11.08
CA LYS A 44 5.46 -18.13 -9.98
C LYS A 44 4.60 -19.39 -10.13
N LYS A 45 5.26 -20.55 -10.06
CA LYS A 45 4.65 -21.89 -9.94
C LYS A 45 3.35 -21.83 -9.14
N GLY A 46 2.31 -22.50 -9.64
CA GLY A 46 1.00 -22.56 -9.00
C GLY A 46 1.15 -22.87 -7.51
N ARG A 47 0.60 -22.01 -6.66
CA ARG A 47 0.57 -22.25 -5.21
C ARG A 47 -0.20 -23.55 -5.00
N SER A 48 0.49 -24.58 -4.51
CA SER A 48 -0.14 -25.86 -4.15
C SER A 48 -1.17 -25.69 -3.04
N ALA A 49 -2.20 -26.55 -3.01
CA ALA A 49 -3.27 -26.53 -2.01
C ALA A 49 -2.76 -26.66 -0.57
N ILE A 50 -1.61 -27.31 -0.35
CA ILE A 50 -0.96 -27.41 0.97
C ILE A 50 -0.50 -26.04 1.45
N ASN A 51 -0.07 -25.16 0.54
CA ASN A 51 0.26 -23.80 0.92
C ASN A 51 -0.97 -22.99 1.30
N GLU A 52 -2.21 -23.45 1.04
CA GLU A 52 -3.44 -22.71 1.34
C GLU A 52 -3.78 -22.71 2.83
N VAL A 53 -3.61 -23.83 3.53
CA VAL A 53 -3.83 -23.90 4.97
C VAL A 53 -2.48 -23.78 5.67
N VAL A 54 -2.30 -22.70 6.43
CA VAL A 54 -1.00 -22.37 7.03
C VAL A 54 -1.26 -21.78 8.40
N THR A 55 -0.57 -22.29 9.42
CA THR A 55 -0.51 -21.63 10.71
C THR A 55 0.92 -21.24 11.07
N ARG A 56 1.09 -20.00 11.52
CA ARG A 56 2.38 -19.41 11.84
C ARG A 56 2.28 -18.51 13.05
N GLU A 57 3.29 -18.57 13.88
CA GLU A 57 3.46 -17.64 14.97
C GLU A 57 4.39 -16.48 14.60
N TYR A 58 3.91 -15.28 14.87
CA TYR A 58 4.62 -14.03 14.62
C TYR A 58 4.66 -13.18 15.88
N THR A 59 5.76 -12.45 16.05
CA THR A 59 5.84 -11.38 17.05
C THR A 59 5.52 -10.05 16.37
N ILE A 60 4.41 -9.41 16.74
CA ILE A 60 4.06 -8.08 16.22
C ILE A 60 4.53 -7.01 17.19
N ASN A 61 5.43 -6.14 16.73
CA ASN A 61 5.80 -4.94 17.48
C ASN A 61 4.77 -3.84 17.22
N ILE A 62 3.77 -3.75 18.11
CA ILE A 62 2.72 -2.72 18.02
C ILE A 62 3.25 -1.36 18.47
N HIS A 63 4.14 -1.30 19.46
CA HIS A 63 4.70 -0.05 19.99
C HIS A 63 5.29 0.85 18.89
N LYS A 64 6.07 0.27 17.97
CA LYS A 64 6.64 1.00 16.82
C LYS A 64 5.57 1.57 15.89
N ARG A 65 4.43 0.89 15.74
CA ARG A 65 3.35 1.26 14.82
C ARG A 65 2.38 2.31 15.39
N ILE A 66 2.26 2.35 16.71
CA ILE A 66 1.40 3.29 17.45
C ILE A 66 2.16 4.51 18.00
N HIS A 67 3.44 4.64 17.67
CA HIS A 67 4.27 5.76 18.09
C HIS A 67 3.67 7.09 17.59
N GLY A 68 3.64 8.11 18.46
CA GLY A 68 3.06 9.42 18.14
C GLY A 68 1.53 9.46 18.02
N VAL A 69 0.81 8.38 18.33
CA VAL A 69 -0.65 8.35 18.30
C VAL A 69 -1.21 8.69 19.68
N GLY A 70 -2.18 9.61 19.72
CA GLY A 70 -2.92 9.95 20.94
C GLY A 70 -3.68 8.75 21.54
N PHE A 71 -3.82 8.72 22.87
CA PHE A 71 -4.34 7.58 23.63
C PHE A 71 -5.68 7.06 23.11
N LYS A 72 -6.63 7.96 22.84
CA LYS A 72 -7.98 7.61 22.35
C LYS A 72 -7.96 6.86 21.01
N LYS A 73 -6.97 7.12 20.15
CA LYS A 73 -6.85 6.50 18.80
C LYS A 73 -5.85 5.34 18.77
N ARG A 74 -5.20 5.03 19.90
CA ARG A 74 -4.12 4.04 19.97
C ARG A 74 -4.62 2.61 19.74
N ALA A 75 -5.68 2.21 20.43
CA ALA A 75 -6.31 0.89 20.27
C ALA A 75 -6.89 0.64 18.86
N PRO A 76 -7.74 1.52 18.29
CA PRO A 76 -8.28 1.29 16.95
C PRO A 76 -7.18 1.32 15.87
N ARG A 77 -6.11 2.09 16.07
CA ARG A 77 -4.96 2.10 15.15
C ARG A 77 -4.15 0.81 15.26
N ALA A 78 -3.92 0.28 16.46
CA ALA A 78 -3.27 -1.01 16.65
C ALA A 78 -4.03 -2.14 15.93
N LEU A 79 -5.35 -2.18 16.05
CA LEU A 79 -6.20 -3.16 15.36
C LEU A 79 -6.06 -3.09 13.83
N LYS A 80 -6.10 -1.88 13.25
CA LYS A 80 -5.89 -1.67 11.81
C LYS A 80 -4.52 -2.17 11.36
N GLU A 81 -3.50 -1.95 12.17
CA GLU A 81 -2.13 -2.38 11.87
C GLU A 81 -1.95 -3.90 11.97
N ILE A 82 -2.62 -4.57 12.91
CA ILE A 82 -2.66 -6.04 12.97
C ILE A 82 -3.36 -6.61 11.73
N ARG A 83 -4.50 -6.02 11.30
CA ARG A 83 -5.19 -6.45 10.07
C ARG A 83 -4.30 -6.32 8.84
N LYS A 84 -3.63 -5.18 8.69
CA LYS A 84 -2.67 -4.95 7.59
C LYS A 84 -1.53 -5.97 7.62
N PHE A 85 -1.04 -6.32 8.81
CA PHE A 85 0.02 -7.33 8.96
C PHE A 85 -0.46 -8.71 8.51
N ALA A 86 -1.62 -9.17 8.99
CA ALA A 86 -2.21 -10.45 8.60
C ALA A 86 -2.49 -10.51 7.08
N MET A 87 -3.05 -9.44 6.52
CA MET A 87 -3.32 -9.34 5.07
C MET A 87 -2.02 -9.42 4.24
N LYS A 88 -0.92 -8.82 4.72
CA LYS A 88 0.38 -8.86 4.04
C LYS A 88 1.01 -10.26 4.05
N GLU A 89 1.02 -10.92 5.21
CA GLU A 89 1.66 -12.23 5.39
C GLU A 89 0.84 -13.37 4.77
N MET A 90 -0.48 -13.35 4.96
CA MET A 90 -1.37 -14.44 4.56
C MET A 90 -2.11 -14.19 3.23
N GLY A 91 -2.18 -12.95 2.76
CA GLY A 91 -2.80 -12.60 1.48
C GLY A 91 -4.33 -12.72 1.44
N THR A 92 -5.01 -12.78 2.59
CA THR A 92 -6.47 -12.88 2.68
C THR A 92 -7.09 -11.53 3.00
N PRO A 93 -8.23 -11.16 2.36
CA PRO A 93 -8.94 -9.92 2.70
C PRO A 93 -9.66 -10.03 4.05
N ASP A 94 -10.20 -11.20 4.39
CA ASP A 94 -10.92 -11.43 5.64
C ASP A 94 -9.96 -11.81 6.78
N VAL A 95 -9.99 -11.00 7.84
CA VAL A 95 -9.12 -11.12 9.02
C VAL A 95 -9.97 -10.90 10.27
N ARG A 96 -10.06 -11.95 11.10
CA ARG A 96 -10.82 -11.98 12.34
C ARG A 96 -9.86 -11.88 13.53
N ILE A 97 -9.98 -10.81 14.32
CA ILE A 97 -9.07 -10.50 15.45
C ILE A 97 -9.79 -10.65 16.78
N ARG A 98 -9.17 -11.38 17.72
CA ARG A 98 -9.57 -11.45 19.13
C ARG A 98 -8.50 -10.81 20.02
N ASN A 99 -8.90 -9.85 20.87
CA ASN A 99 -8.15 -9.14 21.93
C ASN A 99 -6.74 -8.59 21.60
N VAL A 100 -6.36 -7.40 22.11
CA VAL A 100 -5.10 -6.73 21.72
C VAL A 100 -4.31 -6.15 22.91
N PRO A 101 -3.20 -6.80 23.31
CA PRO A 101 -2.18 -6.20 24.18
C PRO A 101 -1.16 -5.28 23.48
N TYR A 102 -0.26 -4.62 24.24
CA TYR A 102 0.75 -3.69 23.69
C TYR A 102 1.91 -4.35 22.94
N ARG A 103 2.28 -5.58 23.30
CA ARG A 103 3.25 -6.42 22.58
C ARG A 103 2.65 -7.81 22.52
N ILE A 104 2.58 -8.37 21.32
CA ILE A 104 1.79 -9.56 21.07
C ILE A 104 2.61 -10.58 20.31
N ARG A 105 2.60 -11.81 20.82
CA ARG A 105 2.89 -13.01 20.04
C ARG A 105 1.55 -13.51 19.52
N VAL A 106 1.45 -13.59 18.21
CA VAL A 106 0.21 -13.82 17.50
C VAL A 106 0.37 -15.08 16.70
N GLN A 107 -0.57 -16.01 16.83
CA GLN A 107 -0.71 -17.11 15.90
C GLN A 107 -1.71 -16.68 14.82
N LEU A 108 -1.24 -16.70 13.58
CA LEU A 108 -2.05 -16.46 12.40
C LEU A 108 -2.38 -17.82 11.80
N SER A 109 -3.66 -18.15 11.77
CA SER A 109 -4.14 -19.40 11.19
C SER A 109 -5.01 -19.06 9.99
N ARG A 110 -4.59 -19.48 8.79
CA ARG A 110 -5.41 -19.35 7.58
C ARG A 110 -6.23 -20.62 7.42
N LYS A 111 -7.55 -20.48 7.56
CA LYS A 111 -8.51 -21.59 7.51
C LYS A 111 -9.48 -21.42 6.35
N ARG A 112 -10.04 -22.53 5.89
CA ARG A 112 -11.14 -22.53 4.91
C ARG A 112 -12.43 -22.16 5.62
N ASN A 113 -13.26 -21.36 4.97
CA ASN A 113 -14.59 -21.06 5.49
C ASN A 113 -15.54 -22.21 5.20
N GLU A 114 -16.36 -22.57 6.18
CA GLU A 114 -17.41 -23.59 6.02
C GLU A 114 -18.74 -22.97 5.58
N ASP A 115 -18.91 -21.66 5.84
CA ASP A 115 -20.10 -20.93 5.44
C ASP A 115 -20.05 -20.56 3.94
N GLU A 116 -21.01 -21.09 3.16
CA GLU A 116 -21.11 -20.87 1.72
C GLU A 116 -21.51 -19.42 1.34
N ASP A 117 -22.03 -18.64 2.29
CA ASP A 117 -22.50 -17.26 2.08
C ASP A 117 -21.39 -16.20 1.95
N SER A 118 -20.12 -16.56 2.20
CA SER A 118 -19.03 -15.58 2.15
C SER A 118 -18.36 -15.51 0.77
N PRO A 119 -18.02 -14.31 0.25
CA PRO A 119 -17.33 -14.19 -1.05
C PRO A 119 -15.89 -14.73 -1.01
N ASN A 120 -15.33 -14.94 0.18
CA ASN A 120 -13.94 -15.34 0.37
C ASN A 120 -13.86 -16.77 0.91
N LYS A 121 -13.25 -17.67 0.13
CA LYS A 121 -13.06 -19.08 0.53
C LYS A 121 -12.13 -19.28 1.75
N LEU A 122 -11.24 -18.33 2.00
CA LEU A 122 -10.22 -18.38 3.05
C LEU A 122 -10.37 -17.18 3.98
N TYR A 123 -10.28 -17.42 5.28
CA TYR A 123 -10.17 -16.39 6.28
C TYR A 123 -8.92 -16.60 7.13
N THR A 124 -8.45 -15.52 7.75
CA THR A 124 -7.38 -15.60 8.74
C THR A 124 -7.94 -15.33 10.12
N LEU A 125 -7.69 -16.28 11.02
CA LEU A 125 -7.98 -16.14 12.42
C LEU A 125 -6.70 -15.75 13.15
N VAL A 126 -6.80 -14.67 13.89
CA VAL A 126 -5.69 -14.08 14.66
C VAL A 126 -5.93 -14.40 16.12
N THR A 127 -5.13 -15.31 16.68
CA THR A 127 -5.14 -15.69 18.09
C THR A 127 -3.96 -15.08 18.84
N TYR A 128 -4.20 -14.71 20.09
CA TYR A 128 -3.15 -14.32 21.03
C TYR A 128 -2.49 -15.56 21.62
N VAL A 129 -1.16 -15.61 21.61
CA VAL A 129 -0.38 -16.62 22.30
C VAL A 129 0.25 -15.98 23.54
N PRO A 130 -0.09 -16.43 24.76
CA PRO A 130 0.55 -15.95 25.98
C PRO A 130 2.00 -16.44 26.02
N VAL A 131 2.95 -15.50 26.18
CA VAL A 131 4.37 -15.84 26.33
C VAL A 131 4.96 -15.03 27.47
N THR A 132 5.82 -15.68 28.25
CA THR A 132 6.50 -15.09 29.41
C THR A 132 7.59 -14.09 29.00
N THR A 133 8.33 -14.37 27.92
CA THR A 133 9.38 -13.47 27.41
C THR A 133 9.29 -13.30 25.90
N PHE A 134 9.57 -12.09 25.41
CA PHE A 134 9.56 -11.79 23.97
C PHE A 134 10.95 -11.67 23.35
N LYS A 135 11.99 -12.10 24.07
CA LYS A 135 13.38 -12.08 23.56
C LYS A 135 13.61 -13.30 22.68
N ASN A 136 14.35 -13.14 21.59
CA ASN A 136 14.78 -14.21 20.69
C ASN A 136 13.66 -15.06 20.04
N LEU A 137 12.40 -14.63 20.09
CA LEU A 137 11.29 -15.32 19.44
C LEU A 137 11.28 -15.02 17.94
N GLN A 138 11.72 -15.98 17.15
CA GLN A 138 11.63 -15.95 15.68
C GLN A 138 10.24 -16.39 15.21
N THR A 139 9.97 -16.26 13.91
CA THR A 139 8.73 -16.79 13.32
C THR A 139 8.80 -18.31 13.28
N VAL A 140 7.76 -18.97 13.79
CA VAL A 140 7.70 -20.44 13.85
C VAL A 140 6.48 -20.89 13.06
N ASN A 141 6.64 -21.92 12.25
CA ASN A 141 5.50 -22.60 11.62
C ASN A 141 4.95 -23.58 12.65
N VAL A 142 3.65 -23.51 12.92
CA VAL A 142 2.98 -24.47 13.79
C VAL A 142 2.25 -25.43 12.89
N ASP A 143 2.56 -26.71 13.02
CA ASP A 143 1.86 -27.76 12.30
C ASP A 143 0.60 -28.11 13.09
N GLU A 144 -0.57 -28.02 12.45
CA GLU A 144 -1.83 -28.53 13.00
C GLU A 144 -1.77 -30.06 12.87
N ASN A 145 -1.46 -30.76 13.96
CA ASN A 145 -1.56 -32.22 14.06
C ASN A 145 -2.96 -32.64 14.52
#